data_AF-T0MXS0-F1
#
_entry.id   AF-T0MXS0-F1
#
_cell.length_a   1.000
_cell.length_b   1.000
_cell.length_c   1.000
_cell.angle_alpha   90.00
_cell.angle_beta   90.00
_cell.angle_gamma   90.00
#
_symmetry.space_group_name_H-M   'P 1'
#
loop_
_entity.id
_entity.type
_entity.pdbx_description
1 polymer ?
#
loop_
_entity_poly.entity_id
_entity_poly.type
_entity_poly.pdbx_seq_one_letter_code
_entity_poly.pdbx_strand_id
1 'polypeptide(L)'
;MKACVLTIGNEILKGKTVNTNAAEIGRMLYFAGYEVYRGLVVPDVKEEIGQAFRSLVGICDVIVSTGGLGPTFDDMTISSFADEFNIPLELNEDVYKEIRARTERSGMEMTKEREKMALVPKGFNNTEERRRDCSWY
;
A
#
# COMPACT_ATOMS: atom_id res chain seq x y z
N MET A 1 6.39 18.99 -9.12
CA MET A 1 6.72 17.85 -8.23
C MET A 1 6.40 16.58 -8.99
N LYS A 2 7.24 15.55 -8.85
CA LYS A 2 7.10 14.26 -9.53
C LYS A 2 6.46 13.24 -8.60
N ALA A 3 5.51 12.48 -9.14
CA ALA A 3 4.89 11.37 -8.45
C ALA A 3 5.13 10.05 -9.21
N CYS A 4 5.26 8.98 -8.46
CA CYS A 4 5.43 7.63 -8.96
C CYS A 4 4.31 6.72 -8.45
N VAL A 5 3.87 5.77 -9.27
CA VAL A 5 2.86 4.77 -8.90
C VAL A 5 3.50 3.39 -8.88
N LEU A 6 3.32 2.65 -7.78
CA LEU A 6 3.82 1.29 -7.62
C LEU A 6 2.65 0.33 -7.40
N THR A 7 2.50 -0.66 -8.26
CA THR A 7 1.52 -1.74 -8.10
C THR A 7 2.22 -3.02 -7.70
N ILE A 8 1.73 -3.68 -6.67
CA ILE A 8 2.26 -4.93 -6.15
C ILE A 8 1.16 -5.97 -6.32
N GLY A 9 1.40 -7.00 -7.12
CA GLY A 9 0.40 -8.01 -7.38
C GLY A 9 0.71 -8.88 -8.59
N ASN A 10 0.83 -10.18 -8.35
CA ASN A 10 1.08 -11.16 -9.40
C ASN A 10 -0.03 -11.25 -10.46
N GLU A 11 -1.28 -10.99 -10.09
CA GLU A 11 -2.44 -11.01 -10.99
C GLU A 11 -2.38 -9.91 -12.06
N ILE A 12 -1.77 -8.77 -11.74
CA ILE A 12 -1.55 -7.69 -12.69
C ILE A 12 -0.46 -8.10 -13.68
N LEU A 13 0.66 -8.64 -13.19
CA LEU A 13 1.76 -9.13 -14.05
C LEU A 13 1.32 -10.26 -14.98
N LYS A 14 0.44 -11.15 -14.50
CA LYS A 14 -0.14 -12.25 -15.29
C LYS A 14 -1.22 -11.78 -16.27
N GLY A 15 -1.62 -10.52 -16.25
CA GLY A 15 -2.70 -9.98 -17.07
C GLY A 15 -4.08 -10.56 -16.71
N LYS A 16 -4.22 -11.18 -15.53
CA LYS A 16 -5.50 -11.71 -15.05
C LYS A 16 -6.46 -10.57 -14.67
N THR A 17 -5.89 -9.48 -14.16
CA THR A 17 -6.62 -8.27 -13.76
C THR A 17 -6.01 -7.06 -14.45
N VAL A 18 -6.85 -6.18 -14.99
CA VAL A 18 -6.41 -4.90 -15.56
C VAL A 18 -6.00 -3.96 -14.43
N ASN A 19 -4.87 -3.27 -14.56
CA ASN A 19 -4.39 -2.33 -13.55
C ASN A 19 -5.16 -1.00 -13.57
N THR A 20 -6.43 -1.04 -13.16
CA THR A 20 -7.29 0.15 -13.06
C THR A 20 -6.87 1.06 -11.91
N ASN A 21 -6.28 0.50 -10.84
CA ASN A 21 -5.78 1.28 -9.71
C ASN A 21 -4.71 2.28 -10.14
N ALA A 22 -3.73 1.86 -10.95
CA ALA A 22 -2.69 2.77 -11.42
C ALA A 22 -3.26 3.89 -12.31
N ALA A 23 -4.28 3.59 -13.13
CA ALA A 23 -4.96 4.60 -13.94
C ALA A 23 -5.67 5.65 -13.07
N GLU A 24 -6.41 5.20 -12.06
CA GLU A 24 -7.16 6.10 -11.17
C GLU A 24 -6.22 6.93 -10.27
N ILE A 25 -5.19 6.30 -9.69
CA ILE A 25 -4.17 7.00 -8.90
C ILE A 25 -3.44 8.04 -9.78
N GLY A 26 -3.05 7.66 -10.99
CA GLY A 26 -2.41 8.59 -11.93
C GLY A 26 -3.30 9.79 -12.26
N ARG A 27 -4.60 9.55 -12.47
CA ARG A 27 -5.60 10.60 -12.68
C ARG A 27 -5.68 11.54 -11.47
N MET A 28 -5.78 11.00 -10.26
CA MET A 28 -5.83 11.78 -9.02
C MET A 28 -4.57 12.63 -8.81
N LEU A 29 -3.39 12.04 -9.03
CA LEU A 29 -2.10 12.75 -8.93
C LEU A 29 -2.00 13.89 -9.95
N TYR A 30 -2.42 13.64 -11.19
CA TYR A 30 -2.45 14.66 -12.24
C TYR A 30 -3.35 15.85 -11.85
N PHE A 31 -4.57 15.58 -11.37
CA PHE A 31 -5.48 16.63 -10.91
C PHE A 31 -4.98 17.36 -9.65
N ALA A 32 -4.15 16.71 -8.84
CA ALA A 32 -3.46 17.34 -7.72
C ALA A 32 -2.21 18.14 -8.14
N GLY A 33 -1.89 18.22 -9.43
CA GLY A 33 -0.79 19.03 -9.97
C GLY A 33 0.57 18.31 -10.01
N TYR A 34 0.61 16.99 -9.82
CA TYR A 34 1.82 16.19 -9.95
C TYR A 34 2.07 15.75 -11.39
N GLU A 35 3.34 15.72 -11.78
CA GLU A 35 3.78 14.99 -12.98
C GLU A 35 3.90 13.50 -12.61
N VAL A 36 3.03 12.66 -13.16
CA VAL A 36 3.15 11.19 -12.99
C VAL A 36 4.31 10.70 -13.85
N TYR A 37 5.46 10.52 -13.22
CA TYR A 37 6.75 10.32 -13.89
C TYR A 37 7.04 8.86 -14.22
N ARG A 38 6.64 7.93 -13.34
CA ARG A 38 6.90 6.49 -13.52
C ARG A 38 5.80 5.64 -12.87
N GLY A 39 5.43 4.57 -13.56
CA GLY A 39 4.61 3.48 -13.04
C GLY A 39 5.42 2.18 -13.02
N LEU A 40 5.38 1.43 -11.92
CA LEU A 40 5.98 0.10 -11.81
C LEU A 40 4.92 -0.92 -11.39
N VAL A 41 5.06 -2.15 -11.89
CA VAL A 41 4.32 -3.31 -11.41
C VAL A 41 5.34 -4.37 -11.01
N VAL A 42 5.23 -4.89 -9.78
CA VAL A 42 6.15 -5.89 -9.23
C VAL A 42 5.39 -7.07 -8.62
N PRO A 43 6.00 -8.27 -8.53
CA PRO A 43 5.35 -9.40 -7.90
C PRO A 43 5.31 -9.24 -6.37
N ASP A 44 4.49 -10.06 -5.72
CA ASP A 44 4.42 -10.18 -4.25
C ASP A 44 5.66 -10.91 -3.68
N VAL A 45 6.84 -10.34 -3.93
CA VAL A 45 8.14 -10.85 -3.50
C VAL A 45 8.85 -9.74 -2.75
N LYS A 46 9.26 -10.03 -1.51
CA LYS A 46 9.82 -9.04 -0.58
C LYS A 46 10.96 -8.23 -1.20
N GLU A 47 11.91 -8.90 -1.82
CA GLU A 47 13.09 -8.30 -2.43
C GLU A 47 12.72 -7.40 -3.61
N GLU A 48 11.75 -7.81 -4.43
CA GLU A 48 11.26 -7.04 -5.58
C GLU A 48 10.52 -5.77 -5.13
N ILE A 49 9.69 -5.88 -4.09
CA ILE A 49 9.00 -4.73 -3.50
C ILE A 49 10.01 -3.72 -2.95
N GLY A 50 10.99 -4.19 -2.17
CA GLY A 50 12.05 -3.33 -1.61
C GLY A 50 12.83 -2.61 -2.71
N GLN A 51 13.35 -3.36 -3.69
CA GLN A 51 14.09 -2.79 -4.82
C GLN A 51 13.26 -1.78 -5.61
N ALA A 52 11.97 -2.04 -5.80
CA ALA A 52 11.07 -1.10 -6.47
C ALA A 52 11.02 0.23 -5.71
N PHE A 53 10.75 0.21 -4.39
CA PHE A 53 10.77 1.43 -3.60
C PHE A 53 12.13 2.14 -3.65
N ARG A 54 13.24 1.41 -3.46
CA ARG A 54 14.59 1.99 -3.53
C ARG A 54 14.85 2.66 -4.87
N SER A 55 14.39 2.07 -5.97
CA SER A 55 14.56 2.62 -7.33
C SER A 55 13.76 3.91 -7.58
N LEU A 56 12.71 4.17 -6.79
CA LEU A 56 11.83 5.33 -6.93
C LEU A 56 12.22 6.47 -5.97
N VAL A 57 12.79 6.12 -4.81
CA VAL A 57 13.28 7.10 -3.83
C VAL A 57 14.37 7.96 -4.46
N GLY A 58 14.24 9.28 -4.31
CA GLY A 58 15.16 10.27 -4.89
C GLY A 58 14.87 10.63 -6.35
N ILE A 59 14.01 9.88 -7.05
CA ILE A 59 13.52 10.23 -8.40
C ILE A 59 12.18 10.99 -8.30
N CYS A 60 11.32 10.57 -7.39
CA CYS A 60 9.99 11.11 -7.19
C CYS A 60 9.87 11.76 -5.80
N ASP A 61 9.12 12.86 -5.73
CA ASP A 61 8.78 13.53 -4.46
C ASP A 61 7.69 12.75 -3.70
N VAL A 62 6.84 12.04 -4.43
CA VAL A 62 5.73 11.23 -3.91
C VAL A 62 5.72 9.85 -4.56
N ILE A 63 5.58 8.81 -3.76
CA ILE A 63 5.37 7.43 -4.24
C ILE A 63 4.04 6.95 -3.67
N VAL A 64 3.13 6.53 -4.54
CA VAL A 64 1.86 5.90 -4.15
C VAL A 64 1.92 4.43 -4.52
N SER A 65 1.84 3.54 -3.52
CA SER A 65 1.80 2.10 -3.74
C SER A 65 0.40 1.53 -3.53
N THR A 66 0.06 0.46 -4.26
CA THR A 66 -1.20 -0.29 -4.12
C THR A 66 -0.94 -1.79 -4.23
N GLY A 67 -1.69 -2.59 -3.47
CA GLY A 67 -1.53 -4.04 -3.37
C GLY A 67 -0.63 -4.50 -2.22
N GLY A 68 -0.79 -5.75 -1.79
CA GLY A 68 0.01 -6.36 -0.71
C GLY A 68 -0.21 -5.79 0.70
N LEU A 69 -1.40 -5.26 1.00
CA LEU A 69 -1.78 -4.62 2.28
C LEU A 69 -2.90 -5.35 3.05
N GLY A 70 -3.36 -6.50 2.57
CA GLY A 70 -4.40 -7.29 3.24
C GLY A 70 -3.90 -8.11 4.44
N PRO A 71 -4.77 -9.00 4.95
CA PRO A 71 -4.48 -9.88 6.07
C PRO A 71 -3.79 -11.20 5.66
N THR A 72 -3.41 -11.41 4.41
CA THR A 72 -2.85 -12.69 3.97
C THR A 72 -1.33 -12.72 4.12
N PHE A 73 -0.73 -13.93 4.13
CA PHE A 73 0.71 -14.08 4.38
C PHE A 73 1.57 -13.46 3.27
N ASP A 74 1.04 -13.42 2.05
CA ASP A 74 1.62 -12.77 0.87
C ASP A 74 1.50 -11.24 0.89
N ASP A 75 0.72 -10.67 1.81
CA ASP A 75 0.70 -9.22 2.03
C ASP A 75 1.98 -8.78 2.78
N MET A 76 2.96 -8.34 2.00
CA MET A 76 4.31 -8.05 2.47
C MET A 76 4.75 -6.60 2.22
N THR A 77 3.88 -5.74 1.68
CA THR A 77 4.28 -4.39 1.23
C THR A 77 4.94 -3.56 2.34
N ILE A 78 4.27 -3.43 3.51
CA ILE A 78 4.78 -2.63 4.62
C ILE A 78 6.09 -3.20 5.18
N SER A 79 6.14 -4.52 5.40
CA SER A 79 7.34 -5.18 5.91
C SER A 79 8.52 -5.07 4.95
N SER A 80 8.26 -5.21 3.64
CA SER A 80 9.31 -5.11 2.61
C SER A 80 9.86 -3.69 2.52
N PHE A 81 8.99 -2.68 2.58
CA PHE A 81 9.39 -1.28 2.66
C PHE A 81 10.23 -1.02 3.92
N ALA A 82 9.74 -1.43 5.09
CA ALA A 82 10.43 -1.22 6.36
C ALA A 82 11.81 -1.87 6.38
N ASP A 83 11.91 -3.12 5.92
CA ASP A 83 13.17 -3.85 5.86
C ASP A 83 14.17 -3.20 4.88
N GLU A 84 13.71 -2.77 3.71
CA GLU A 84 14.57 -2.16 2.69
C GLU A 84 15.24 -0.86 3.16
N PHE A 85 14.53 -0.07 3.97
CA PHE A 85 15.01 1.20 4.52
C PHE A 85 15.52 1.09 5.97
N ASN A 86 15.60 -0.13 6.52
CA ASN A 86 16.00 -0.38 7.91
C ASN A 86 15.16 0.43 8.93
N ILE A 87 13.86 0.55 8.68
CA ILE A 87 12.92 1.26 9.55
C ILE A 87 12.23 0.22 10.45
N PRO A 88 12.28 0.36 11.78
CA PRO A 88 11.58 -0.57 12.66
C PRO A 88 10.06 -0.43 12.49
N LEU A 89 9.35 -1.55 12.59
CA LEU A 89 7.89 -1.57 12.66
C LEU A 89 7.43 -1.41 14.10
N GLU A 90 6.37 -0.62 14.31
CA GLU A 90 5.72 -0.42 15.60
C GLU A 90 4.20 -0.64 15.46
N LEU A 91 3.57 -1.09 16.54
CA LEU A 91 2.12 -1.24 16.58
C LEU A 91 1.48 0.15 16.65
N ASN A 92 0.64 0.46 15.68
CA ASN A 92 -0.21 1.64 15.74
C ASN A 92 -1.54 1.29 16.42
N GLU A 93 -1.73 1.80 17.64
CA GLU A 93 -2.91 1.52 18.47
C GLU A 93 -4.22 1.97 17.82
N ASP A 94 -4.22 3.07 17.04
CA ASP A 94 -5.42 3.58 16.40
C ASP A 94 -5.81 2.70 15.21
N VAL A 95 -4.84 2.33 14.37
CA VAL A 95 -5.04 1.35 13.29
C VAL A 95 -5.49 -0.01 13.85
N TYR A 96 -4.89 -0.46 14.96
CA TYR A 96 -5.27 -1.70 15.63
C TYR A 96 -6.74 -1.68 16.09
N LYS A 97 -7.19 -0.59 16.73
CA LYS A 97 -8.59 -0.42 17.15
C LYS A 97 -9.54 -0.42 15.95
N GLU A 98 -9.18 0.24 14.86
CA GLU A 98 -10.00 0.24 13.64
C GLU A 98 -10.13 -1.16 13.04
N ILE A 99 -9.02 -1.89 12.92
CA ILE A 99 -9.02 -3.25 12.37
C ILE A 99 -9.83 -4.18 13.27
N ARG A 100 -9.66 -4.08 14.59
CA ARG A 100 -10.44 -4.85 15.56
C ARG A 100 -11.93 -4.58 15.40
N ALA A 101 -12.34 -3.32 15.37
CA ALA A 101 -13.74 -2.94 15.21
C ALA A 101 -14.33 -3.43 13.88
N ARG A 102 -13.58 -3.35 12.77
CA ARG A 102 -13.98 -3.89 11.46
C ARG A 102 -14.11 -5.42 11.49
N THR A 103 -13.19 -6.11 12.16
CA THR A 103 -13.15 -7.57 12.29
C THR A 103 -14.33 -8.10 13.12
N GLU A 104 -14.59 -7.47 14.27
CA GLU A 104 -15.72 -7.79 15.15
C GLU A 104 -17.08 -7.58 14.45
N ARG A 105 -17.26 -6.47 13.72
CA ARG A 105 -18.47 -6.22 12.91
C ARG A 105 -18.69 -7.26 11.82
N SER A 106 -17.62 -7.87 11.33
CA SER A 106 -17.67 -8.90 10.30
C SER A 106 -17.89 -10.30 10.88
N GLY A 107 -18.03 -10.44 12.20
CA GLY A 107 -18.18 -11.72 12.89
C GLY A 107 -16.94 -12.61 12.80
N MET A 108 -15.77 -12.02 12.54
CA MET A 108 -14.50 -12.72 12.39
C MET A 108 -13.67 -12.62 13.66
N GLU A 109 -12.76 -13.56 13.86
CA GLU A 109 -11.79 -13.52 14.95
C GLU A 109 -10.58 -12.66 14.61
N MET A 110 -10.00 -12.03 15.61
CA MET A 110 -8.74 -11.30 15.47
C MET A 110 -7.57 -12.31 15.45
N THR A 111 -7.06 -12.60 14.25
CA THR A 111 -5.89 -13.48 14.06
C THR A 111 -4.60 -12.67 14.05
N LYS A 112 -3.45 -13.35 14.25
CA LYS A 112 -2.13 -12.69 14.23
C LYS A 112 -1.84 -11.95 12.92
N GLU A 113 -2.37 -12.45 11.81
CA GLU A 113 -2.19 -11.83 10.48
C GLU A 113 -2.99 -10.52 10.38
N ARG A 114 -4.16 -10.44 11.02
CA ARG A 114 -4.92 -9.18 11.16
C ARG A 114 -4.24 -8.22 12.13
N GLU A 115 -3.61 -8.73 13.18
CA GLU A 115 -2.82 -7.89 14.10
C GLU A 115 -1.60 -7.29 13.39
N LYS A 116 -0.94 -8.06 12.53
CA LYS A 116 0.19 -7.62 11.70
C LYS A 116 -0.17 -6.40 10.83
N MET A 117 -1.42 -6.28 10.36
CA MET A 117 -1.86 -5.13 9.56
C MET A 117 -1.82 -3.80 10.34
N ALA A 118 -1.74 -3.82 11.67
CA ALA A 118 -1.56 -2.63 12.50
C ALA A 118 -0.08 -2.29 12.76
N LEU A 119 0.85 -3.12 12.28
CA LEU A 119 2.28 -2.81 12.32
C LEU A 119 2.61 -1.83 11.20
N VAL A 120 3.14 -0.67 11.56
CA VAL A 120 3.49 0.40 10.63
C VAL A 120 4.96 0.80 10.81
N PRO A 121 5.62 1.36 9.78
CA PRO A 121 6.98 1.87 9.93
C PRO A 121 7.01 3.02 10.93
N LYS A 122 8.05 3.08 11.77
CA LYS A 122 8.24 4.18 12.71
C LYS A 122 8.21 5.53 11.99
N GLY A 123 7.41 6.46 12.51
CA GLY A 123 7.16 7.77 11.89
C GLY A 123 6.01 7.77 10.87
N PHE A 124 5.24 6.68 10.78
CA PHE A 124 4.00 6.63 10.03
C PHE A 124 2.98 7.62 10.59
N ASN A 125 2.52 8.52 9.73
CA ASN A 125 1.39 9.41 10.03
C ASN A 125 0.13 8.83 9.40
N ASN A 126 -0.83 8.46 10.25
CA ASN A 126 -2.13 8.01 9.78
C ASN A 126 -2.88 9.20 9.16
N THR A 127 -3.24 9.08 7.89
CA THR A 127 -4.19 9.99 7.23
C THR A 127 -5.47 9.19 7.04
N GLU A 128 -6.58 9.62 7.66
CA GLU A 128 -7.82 8.85 7.74
C GLU A 128 -8.22 8.19 6.41
N GLU A 129 -8.40 6.87 6.42
CA GLU A 129 -9.04 6.15 5.32
C GLU A 129 -10.57 6.35 5.40
N ARG A 130 -11.07 7.46 4.86
CA ARG A 130 -12.50 7.57 4.55
C ARG A 130 -12.78 6.75 3.29
N ARG A 131 -13.29 5.52 3.44
CA ARG A 131 -14.09 4.90 2.37
C ARG A 131 -15.30 5.82 2.12
N ARG A 132 -15.15 6.78 1.20
CA ARG A 132 -16.31 7.33 0.50
C ARG A 132 -16.75 6.22 -0.43
N ASP A 133 -18.02 5.82 -0.32
CA ASP A 133 -18.69 5.01 -1.31
C ASP A 133 -18.28 5.51 -2.70
N CYS A 134 -17.52 4.70 -3.43
CA CYS A 134 -17.23 4.94 -4.84
C CYS A 134 -18.49 4.62 -5.64
N SER A 135 -19.47 5.51 -5.53
CA SER A 135 -20.56 5.69 -6.48
C SER A 135 -20.31 7.01 -7.20
N TRP A 136 -19.39 6.99 -8.17
CA TRP A 136 -19.28 8.03 -9.18
C TRP A 136 -19.18 7.37 -10.55
N TYR A 137 -20.08 7.79 -11.43
CA TYR A 137 -20.21 7.45 -12.84
C TYR A 137 -18.92 7.72 -13.64
#